data_AF-A0A9D3PCA9-F1
#
_entry.id   AF-A0A9D3PCA9-F1
#
_cell.length_a   1.000
_cell.length_b   1.000
_cell.length_c   1.000
_cell.angle_alpha   90.00
_cell.angle_beta   90.00
_cell.angle_gamma   90.00
#
_symmetry.space_group_name_H-M   'P 1'
#
loop_
_entity.id
_entity.type
_entity.pdbx_description
1 polymer ?
#
loop_
_entity_poly.entity_id
_entity_poly.type
_entity_poly.pdbx_seq_one_letter_code
_entity_poly.pdbx_strand_id
1 'polypeptide(L)'
;MCDMGGLDNLVANTAYLKAQGGDDKEMRKRRRSLSLPKPEQCAAVRAQVEKDFALLCEQQPIGKKLFRQFLASNPDYNRAADFLDELNDWELAEGAARDKARQNIINKFCKADSKNFLSYLTGEAAEKCKAVTEKDFEEVMTGKVKDGTQEFLKGKPFQEYQTSLFFDKFLQWKEYERQPITEKYFYEFRTLGKGGFGEVKNTGQMYACKKLDKKRLKKKHGEKMALLEKKILEKVNSPFIVSLAYAFETKTHLCLTMTLMNGGDLKYHIYNIGEKGIEMNRIIYYTAQITTGIMHLHAMDIVYRDMKPENVLLDSQGQCRLSDLGLAVELPPGKTITQKVRLPALPP
;
A
#
# COMPACT_ATOMS: atom_id res chain seq x y z
N MET A 1 17.71 -25.25 -36.61
CA MET A 1 16.51 -24.82 -35.86
C MET A 1 16.88 -23.56 -35.11
N CYS A 2 16.36 -22.40 -35.51
CA CYS A 2 16.59 -21.16 -34.78
C CYS A 2 16.01 -21.28 -33.37
N ASP A 3 16.78 -20.86 -32.37
CA ASP A 3 16.37 -20.83 -30.98
C ASP A 3 15.23 -19.79 -30.78
N MET A 4 14.00 -20.24 -31.05
CA MET A 4 12.77 -19.43 -30.93
C MET A 4 12.59 -18.91 -29.50
N GLY A 5 13.11 -19.61 -28.48
CA GLY A 5 13.04 -19.17 -27.08
C GLY A 5 13.90 -17.94 -26.80
N GLY A 6 15.05 -17.80 -27.47
CA GLY A 6 15.89 -16.61 -27.38
C GLY A 6 15.26 -15.38 -28.03
N LEU A 7 14.62 -15.56 -29.20
CA LEU A 7 13.96 -14.49 -29.93
C LEU A 7 12.72 -13.97 -29.20
N ASP A 8 11.87 -14.87 -28.69
CA ASP A 8 10.67 -14.51 -27.93
C ASP A 8 11.02 -13.74 -26.64
N ASN A 9 12.09 -14.14 -25.95
CA ASN A 9 12.59 -13.41 -24.78
C ASN A 9 13.14 -12.03 -25.16
N LEU A 10 13.86 -11.89 -26.28
CA LEU A 10 14.37 -10.60 -26.74
C LEU A 10 13.25 -9.64 -27.14
N VAL A 11 12.24 -10.13 -27.86
CA VAL A 11 11.06 -9.36 -28.26
C VAL A 11 10.29 -8.91 -27.02
N ALA A 12 10.08 -9.80 -26.05
CA ALA A 12 9.37 -9.46 -24.82
C ALA A 12 10.19 -8.51 -23.92
N ASN A 13 11.52 -8.63 -23.88
CA ASN A 13 12.40 -7.68 -23.18
C ASN A 13 12.37 -6.31 -23.83
N THR A 14 12.34 -6.23 -25.16
CA THR A 14 12.27 -4.97 -25.89
C THR A 14 10.91 -4.30 -25.70
N ALA A 15 9.82 -5.07 -25.75
CA ALA A 15 8.48 -4.57 -25.46
C ALA A 15 8.37 -4.07 -24.01
N TYR A 16 8.98 -4.78 -23.06
CA TYR A 16 9.05 -4.38 -21.65
C TYR A 16 9.82 -3.07 -21.46
N LEU A 17 11.01 -2.93 -22.05
CA LEU A 17 11.80 -1.69 -21.96
C LEU A 17 11.05 -0.50 -22.58
N LYS A 18 10.31 -0.73 -23.68
CA LYS A 18 9.42 0.28 -24.27
C LYS A 18 8.25 0.65 -23.35
N ALA A 19 7.63 -0.33 -22.69
CA ALA A 19 6.54 -0.10 -21.73
C ALA A 19 7.02 0.69 -20.49
N GLN A 20 8.25 0.45 -20.02
CA GLN A 20 8.86 1.26 -18.97
C GLN A 20 9.17 2.70 -19.40
N GLY A 21 9.40 2.93 -20.69
CA GLY A 21 9.72 4.24 -21.27
C GLY A 21 8.54 5.20 -21.41
N GLY A 22 7.30 4.76 -21.13
CA GLY A 22 6.09 5.57 -20.97
C GLY A 22 5.80 6.61 -22.07
N ASP A 23 4.92 6.31 -23.03
CA ASP A 23 4.36 7.35 -23.91
C ASP A 23 3.23 8.11 -23.18
N ASP A 24 3.58 9.27 -22.62
CA ASP A 24 2.65 10.18 -21.94
C ASP A 24 1.44 10.59 -22.80
N LYS A 25 1.58 10.68 -24.13
CA LYS A 25 0.46 11.04 -25.01
C LYS A 25 -0.52 9.88 -25.14
N GLU A 26 -0.01 8.66 -25.30
CA GLU A 26 -0.84 7.46 -25.36
C GLU A 26 -1.56 7.23 -24.03
N MET A 27 -0.85 7.42 -22.92
CA MET A 27 -1.39 7.34 -21.57
C MET A 27 -2.49 8.36 -21.30
N ARG A 28 -2.34 9.61 -21.75
CA ARG A 28 -3.42 10.61 -21.69
C ARG A 28 -4.65 10.20 -22.50
N LYS A 29 -4.47 9.57 -23.66
CA LYS A 29 -5.58 9.07 -24.49
C LYS A 29 -6.32 7.93 -23.78
N ARG A 30 -5.61 6.96 -23.21
CA ARG A 30 -6.17 5.83 -22.42
C ARG A 30 -6.92 6.33 -21.18
N ARG A 31 -6.44 7.37 -20.50
CA ARG A 31 -7.12 7.98 -19.34
C ARG A 31 -8.40 8.75 -19.72
N ARG A 32 -8.45 9.37 -20.92
CA ARG A 32 -9.66 10.06 -21.40
C ARG A 32 -10.83 9.12 -21.65
N SER A 33 -10.58 7.84 -21.92
CA SER A 33 -11.63 6.82 -22.01
C SER A 33 -12.15 6.33 -20.65
N LEU A 34 -11.53 6.73 -19.54
CA LEU A 34 -12.03 6.44 -18.20
C LEU A 34 -13.10 7.46 -17.82
N SER A 35 -14.37 7.12 -18.04
CA SER A 35 -15.50 7.86 -17.49
C SER A 35 -15.85 7.32 -16.11
N LEU A 36 -15.98 8.23 -15.14
CA LEU A 36 -16.56 7.87 -13.86
C LEU A 36 -18.06 7.58 -14.03
N PRO A 37 -18.62 6.61 -13.29
CA PRO A 37 -20.06 6.38 -13.23
C PRO A 37 -20.81 7.66 -12.86
N LYS A 38 -22.05 7.82 -13.33
CA LYS A 38 -22.85 8.98 -12.94
C LYS A 38 -23.26 8.88 -11.46
N PRO A 39 -23.52 10.00 -10.76
CA PRO A 39 -23.91 9.97 -9.35
C PRO A 39 -25.13 9.08 -9.05
N GLU A 40 -26.09 8.98 -9.97
CA GLU A 40 -27.29 8.14 -9.81
C GLU A 40 -26.95 6.64 -9.76
N GLN A 41 -25.84 6.24 -10.39
CA GLN A 41 -25.34 4.86 -10.39
C GLN A 41 -24.65 4.50 -9.07
N CYS A 42 -24.35 5.49 -8.22
CA CYS A 42 -23.60 5.30 -6.98
C CYS A 42 -24.50 5.06 -5.76
N ALA A 43 -25.83 5.03 -5.92
CA ALA A 43 -26.78 4.89 -4.81
C ALA A 43 -26.56 3.60 -4.00
N ALA A 44 -26.31 2.48 -4.67
CA ALA A 44 -26.03 1.19 -4.01
C ALA A 44 -24.74 1.25 -3.19
N VAL A 45 -23.69 1.87 -3.73
CA VAL A 45 -22.41 2.07 -3.01
C VAL A 45 -22.63 2.96 -1.79
N ARG A 46 -23.36 4.06 -1.93
CA ARG A 46 -23.66 4.98 -0.82
C ARG A 46 -24.33 4.28 0.36
N ALA A 47 -25.22 3.32 0.08
CA ALA A 47 -25.92 2.56 1.12
C ALA A 47 -25.04 1.51 1.81
N GLN A 48 -24.00 1.01 1.14
CA GLN A 48 -23.14 -0.09 1.63
C GLN A 48 -21.81 0.37 2.23
N VAL A 49 -21.35 1.57 1.87
CA VAL A 49 -20.07 2.09 2.36
C VAL A 49 -20.17 2.34 3.86
N GLU A 50 -19.25 1.74 4.60
CA GLU A 50 -19.08 1.99 6.02
C GLU A 50 -18.65 3.43 6.27
N LYS A 51 -19.28 4.08 7.25
CA LYS A 51 -19.05 5.49 7.59
C LYS A 51 -17.93 5.65 8.63
N ASP A 52 -16.91 4.82 8.55
CA ASP A 52 -15.74 4.90 9.43
C ASP A 52 -14.73 5.92 8.90
N PHE A 53 -14.30 6.84 9.76
CA PHE A 53 -13.38 7.91 9.39
C PHE A 53 -11.99 7.38 9.01
N ALA A 54 -11.44 6.45 9.80
CA ALA A 54 -10.09 5.94 9.57
C ALA A 54 -10.03 5.18 8.24
N LEU A 55 -11.02 4.33 7.96
CA LEU A 55 -11.12 3.61 6.70
C LEU A 55 -11.26 4.58 5.51
N LEU A 56 -12.16 5.57 5.57
CA LEU A 56 -12.47 6.42 4.43
C LEU A 56 -11.45 7.53 4.19
N CYS A 57 -11.00 8.20 5.25
CA CYS A 57 -10.24 9.45 5.18
C CYS A 57 -8.76 9.27 5.51
N GLU A 58 -8.33 8.15 6.09
CA GLU A 58 -6.92 7.92 6.44
C GLU A 58 -6.28 6.77 5.65
N GLN A 59 -6.93 5.60 5.62
CA GLN A 59 -6.36 4.39 5.01
C GLN A 59 -6.51 4.36 3.50
N GLN A 60 -7.62 4.88 2.96
CA GLN A 60 -7.89 4.86 1.53
C GLN A 60 -7.31 6.08 0.81
N PRO A 61 -6.35 5.91 -0.12
CA PRO A 61 -5.63 7.04 -0.70
C PRO A 61 -6.51 8.06 -1.43
N ILE A 62 -7.51 7.59 -2.18
CA ILE A 62 -8.45 8.47 -2.90
C ILE A 62 -9.35 9.22 -1.91
N GLY A 63 -9.83 8.53 -0.88
CA GLY A 63 -10.66 9.13 0.16
C GLY A 63 -9.89 10.18 0.98
N LYS A 64 -8.69 9.85 1.45
CA LYS A 64 -7.75 10.79 2.09
C LYS A 64 -7.50 12.03 1.24
N LYS A 65 -7.23 11.84 -0.06
CA LYS A 65 -6.99 12.96 -0.99
C LYS A 65 -8.23 13.85 -1.15
N LEU A 66 -9.40 13.26 -1.38
CA LEU A 66 -10.65 14.00 -1.55
C LEU A 66 -11.08 14.70 -0.26
N PHE A 67 -10.84 14.07 0.89
CA PHE A 67 -11.06 14.70 2.19
C PHE A 67 -10.11 15.88 2.39
N ARG A 68 -8.81 15.76 2.11
CA ARG A 68 -7.86 16.89 2.16
C ARG A 68 -8.28 18.04 1.26
N GLN A 69 -8.76 17.74 0.05
CA GLN A 69 -9.29 18.76 -0.87
C GLN A 69 -10.56 19.44 -0.33
N PHE A 70 -11.43 18.68 0.34
CA PHE A 70 -12.59 19.22 1.03
C PHE A 70 -12.17 20.14 2.19
N LEU A 71 -11.22 19.72 3.03
CA LEU A 71 -10.74 20.52 4.16
C LEU A 71 -10.13 21.85 3.71
N ALA A 72 -9.47 21.88 2.54
CA ALA A 72 -8.92 23.12 1.96
C ALA A 72 -9.99 24.19 1.65
N SER A 73 -11.27 23.83 1.59
CA SER A 73 -12.36 24.79 1.35
C SER A 73 -12.77 25.60 2.60
N ASN A 74 -12.35 25.18 3.80
CA ASN A 74 -12.65 25.85 5.05
C ASN A 74 -11.34 26.17 5.81
N PRO A 75 -11.10 27.43 6.23
CA PRO A 75 -9.86 27.81 6.91
C PRO A 75 -9.53 27.01 8.17
N ASP A 76 -10.52 26.72 9.02
CA ASP A 76 -10.31 25.99 10.27
C ASP A 76 -9.97 24.52 10.00
N TYR A 77 -10.63 23.92 9.00
CA TYR A 77 -10.38 22.55 8.57
C TYR A 77 -9.00 22.41 7.93
N ASN A 78 -8.62 23.38 7.11
CA ASN A 78 -7.31 23.40 6.50
C ASN A 78 -6.20 23.53 7.55
N ARG A 79 -6.36 24.40 8.56
CA ARG A 79 -5.39 24.50 9.68
C ARG A 79 -5.25 23.17 10.43
N ALA A 80 -6.34 22.46 10.67
CA ALA A 80 -6.31 21.16 11.33
C ALA A 80 -5.49 20.13 10.54
N ALA A 81 -5.70 20.04 9.22
CA ALA A 81 -4.93 19.14 8.38
C ALA A 81 -3.47 19.60 8.20
N ASP A 82 -3.20 20.90 8.07
CA ASP A 82 -1.84 21.44 7.99
C ASP A 82 -1.03 21.13 9.26
N PHE A 83 -1.67 21.22 10.45
CA PHE A 83 -1.03 20.84 11.71
C PHE A 83 -0.65 19.36 11.72
N LEU A 84 -1.54 18.45 11.32
CA LEU A 84 -1.24 17.02 11.30
C LEU A 84 -0.14 16.67 10.28
N ASP A 85 -0.12 17.33 9.12
CA ASP A 85 0.93 17.14 8.12
C ASP A 85 2.29 17.63 8.66
N GLU A 86 2.37 18.83 9.26
CA GLU A 86 3.61 19.34 9.85
C GLU A 86 4.08 18.52 11.06
N LEU A 87 3.15 18.03 11.88
CA LEU A 87 3.48 17.15 13.01
C LEU A 87 4.07 15.83 12.52
N ASN A 88 3.51 15.24 11.47
CA ASN A 88 4.05 14.03 10.85
C ASN A 88 5.44 14.27 10.22
N ASP A 89 5.62 15.40 9.54
CA ASP A 89 6.93 15.78 9.00
C ASP A 89 7.97 15.99 10.10
N TRP A 90 7.56 16.54 11.25
CA TRP A 90 8.41 16.65 12.44
C TRP A 90 8.77 15.30 13.05
N GLU A 91 7.83 14.35 13.14
CA GLU A 91 8.08 12.98 13.63
C GLU A 91 9.17 12.27 12.80
N LEU A 92 9.21 12.55 11.49
CA LEU A 92 10.17 12.00 10.53
C LEU A 92 11.49 12.78 10.42
N ALA A 93 11.56 13.99 10.99
CA ALA A 93 12.75 14.83 10.90
C ALA A 93 13.81 14.44 11.95
N GLU A 94 15.09 14.67 11.59
CA GLU A 94 16.25 14.38 12.43
C GLU A 94 17.12 15.63 12.65
N GLY A 95 17.83 15.67 13.78
CA GLY A 95 18.78 16.73 14.13
C GLY A 95 18.19 18.14 14.07
N ALA A 96 18.94 19.09 13.49
CA ALA A 96 18.56 20.50 13.43
C ALA A 96 17.25 20.76 12.67
N ALA A 97 16.88 19.88 11.73
CA ALA A 97 15.60 20.00 11.01
C ALA A 97 14.41 19.72 11.95
N ARG A 98 14.55 18.75 12.86
CA ARG A 98 13.54 18.43 13.88
C ARG A 98 13.34 19.58 14.86
N ASP A 99 14.42 20.20 15.31
CA ASP A 99 14.35 21.35 16.23
C ASP A 99 13.68 22.57 15.56
N LYS A 100 14.02 22.84 14.29
CA LYS A 100 13.40 23.92 13.52
C LYS A 100 11.91 23.66 13.29
N ALA A 101 11.54 22.42 12.93
CA ALA A 101 10.14 22.04 12.73
C ALA A 101 9.33 22.18 14.04
N ARG A 102 9.89 21.78 15.19
CA ARG A 102 9.27 22.00 16.51
C ARG A 102 8.94 23.47 16.75
N GLN A 103 9.93 24.35 16.58
CA GLN A 103 9.74 25.79 16.78
C GLN A 103 8.70 26.39 15.83
N ASN A 104 8.72 25.95 14.57
CA ASN A 104 7.72 26.37 13.59
C ASN A 104 6.32 25.97 14.01
N ILE A 105 6.11 24.72 14.45
CA ILE A 105 4.80 24.23 14.89
C ILE A 105 4.29 25.05 16.08
N ILE A 106 5.12 25.27 17.11
CA ILE A 106 4.72 26.07 18.28
C ILE A 106 4.30 27.48 17.85
N ASN A 107 5.13 28.16 17.06
CA ASN A 107 4.86 29.54 16.64
C ASN A 107 3.65 29.65 15.72
N LYS A 108 3.45 28.65 14.84
CA LYS A 108 2.38 28.65 13.86
C LYS A 108 1.03 28.27 14.48
N PHE A 109 0.97 27.26 15.34
CA PHE A 109 -0.29 26.64 15.75
C PHE A 109 -0.71 26.93 17.20
N CYS A 110 0.23 27.27 18.09
CA CYS A 110 -0.03 27.42 19.53
C CYS A 110 -0.15 28.85 20.02
N LYS A 111 0.43 29.80 19.28
CA LYS A 111 0.42 31.22 19.66
C LYS A 111 -0.91 31.87 19.28
N ALA A 112 -1.58 32.50 20.25
CA ALA A 112 -2.94 33.04 20.07
C ALA A 112 -3.03 34.19 19.06
N ASP A 113 -1.92 34.90 18.83
CA ASP A 113 -1.76 35.94 17.82
C ASP A 113 -1.44 35.38 16.42
N SER A 114 -1.17 34.07 16.31
CA SER A 114 -0.97 33.43 15.01
C SER A 114 -2.28 33.29 14.25
N LYS A 115 -2.24 33.61 12.96
CA LYS A 115 -3.34 33.38 12.01
C LYS A 115 -3.72 31.90 11.86
N ASN A 116 -2.82 30.99 12.22
CA ASN A 116 -3.02 29.54 12.15
C ASN A 116 -3.25 28.92 13.53
N PHE A 117 -3.53 29.73 14.55
CA PHE A 117 -3.88 29.23 15.88
C PHE A 117 -5.00 28.19 15.81
N LEU A 118 -4.87 27.10 16.57
CA LEU A 118 -5.83 25.99 16.57
C LEU A 118 -7.08 26.34 17.41
N SER A 119 -7.84 27.33 16.95
CA SER A 119 -9.04 27.85 17.62
C SER A 119 -10.18 26.85 17.73
N TYR A 120 -10.16 25.78 16.94
CA TYR A 120 -11.17 24.71 16.97
C TYR A 120 -10.98 23.76 18.17
N LEU A 121 -9.80 23.75 18.81
CA LEU A 121 -9.56 22.94 19.99
C LEU A 121 -10.36 23.49 21.19
N THR A 122 -10.86 22.59 22.03
CA THR A 122 -11.58 22.92 23.26
C THR A 122 -11.05 22.12 24.45
N GLY A 123 -11.40 22.53 25.67
CA GLY A 123 -11.02 21.84 26.91
C GLY A 123 -9.50 21.70 27.11
N GLU A 124 -9.09 20.54 27.65
CA GLU A 124 -7.69 20.26 28.02
C GLU A 124 -6.72 20.40 26.84
N ALA A 125 -7.13 19.99 25.63
CA ALA A 125 -6.29 20.08 24.43
C ALA A 125 -5.95 21.53 24.06
N ALA A 126 -6.91 22.45 24.21
CA ALA A 126 -6.70 23.87 23.94
C ALA A 126 -5.79 24.53 24.99
N GLU A 127 -5.97 24.18 26.26
CA GLU A 127 -5.14 24.68 27.37
C GLU A 127 -3.69 24.23 27.21
N LYS A 128 -3.47 22.94 26.97
CA LYS A 128 -2.13 22.38 26.74
C LYS A 128 -1.48 22.92 25.48
N CYS A 129 -2.24 23.07 24.39
CA CYS A 129 -1.73 23.68 23.16
C CYS A 129 -1.22 25.11 23.38
N LYS A 130 -1.93 25.93 24.17
CA LYS A 130 -1.49 27.30 24.48
C LYS A 130 -0.28 27.37 25.41
N ALA A 131 -0.20 26.43 26.36
CA ALA A 131 0.84 26.39 27.39
C ALA A 131 2.12 25.64 26.96
N VAL A 132 2.12 25.02 25.78
CA VAL A 132 3.21 24.16 25.31
C VAL A 132 4.57 24.88 25.30
N THR A 133 5.60 24.17 25.74
CA THR A 133 7.00 24.60 25.73
C THR A 133 7.83 23.62 24.90
N GLU A 134 9.10 23.92 24.69
CA GLU A 134 9.99 22.99 23.98
C GLU A 134 10.22 21.67 24.74
N LYS A 135 10.06 21.67 26.08
CA LYS A 135 10.35 20.52 26.95
C LYS A 135 9.25 19.45 26.92
N ASP A 136 8.00 19.88 26.83
CA ASP A 136 6.80 19.03 26.85
C ASP A 136 6.16 18.89 25.45
N PHE A 137 6.76 19.49 24.42
CA PHE A 137 6.24 19.50 23.06
C PHE A 137 5.85 18.12 22.55
N GLU A 138 6.75 17.13 22.66
CA GLU A 138 6.52 15.80 22.08
C GLU A 138 5.30 15.13 22.72
N GLU A 139 5.22 15.11 24.05
CA GLU A 139 4.09 14.53 24.79
C GLU A 139 2.78 15.27 24.48
N VAL A 140 2.80 16.60 24.52
CA VAL A 140 1.61 17.42 24.32
C VAL A 140 1.09 17.32 22.90
N MET A 141 1.99 17.43 21.91
CA MET A 141 1.62 17.47 20.50
C MET A 141 1.24 16.11 19.96
N THR A 142 1.99 15.06 20.27
CA THR A 142 1.72 13.70 19.76
C THR A 142 0.59 13.00 20.50
N GLY A 143 0.28 13.44 21.73
CA GLY A 143 -0.88 12.99 22.49
C GLY A 143 -2.07 13.94 22.36
N LYS A 144 -2.26 14.79 23.38
CA LYS A 144 -3.51 15.55 23.58
C LYS A 144 -3.91 16.44 22.42
N VAL A 145 -2.96 17.13 21.77
CA VAL A 145 -3.29 18.03 20.65
C VAL A 145 -3.62 17.22 19.39
N LYS A 146 -2.82 16.22 19.03
CA LYS A 146 -3.11 15.31 17.91
C LYS A 146 -4.46 14.62 18.07
N ASP A 147 -4.74 14.07 19.25
CA ASP A 147 -6.01 13.42 19.57
C ASP A 147 -7.19 14.39 19.43
N GLY A 148 -7.09 15.59 20.02
CA GLY A 148 -8.11 16.62 19.92
C GLY A 148 -8.36 17.10 18.48
N THR A 149 -7.30 17.23 17.68
CA THR A 149 -7.44 17.55 16.24
C THR A 149 -8.08 16.41 15.46
N GLN A 150 -7.72 15.16 15.73
CA GLN A 150 -8.34 14.00 15.09
C GLN A 150 -9.81 13.88 15.47
N GLU A 151 -10.18 14.10 16.73
CA GLU A 151 -11.56 14.12 17.20
C GLU A 151 -12.37 15.23 16.51
N PHE A 152 -11.79 16.43 16.41
CA PHE A 152 -12.38 17.53 15.65
C PHE A 152 -12.66 17.12 14.19
N LEU A 153 -11.67 16.56 13.49
CA LEU A 153 -11.83 16.13 12.09
C LEU A 153 -12.85 15.00 11.92
N LYS A 154 -12.92 14.06 12.87
CA LYS A 154 -13.91 12.96 12.92
C LYS A 154 -15.34 13.46 13.18
N GLY A 155 -15.49 14.62 13.81
CA GLY A 155 -16.78 15.24 14.11
C GLY A 155 -17.38 15.98 12.92
N LYS A 156 -17.59 17.29 13.10
CA LYS A 156 -18.28 18.16 12.13
C LYS A 156 -17.67 18.13 10.72
N PRO A 157 -16.35 18.21 10.50
CA PRO A 157 -15.75 18.21 9.17
C PRO A 157 -16.05 16.92 8.40
N PHE A 158 -16.00 15.75 9.06
CA PHE A 158 -16.33 14.49 8.42
C PHE A 158 -17.81 14.37 8.08
N GLN A 159 -18.72 14.84 8.94
CA GLN A 159 -20.15 14.87 8.66
C GLN A 159 -20.47 15.74 7.43
N GLU A 160 -19.88 16.95 7.37
CA GLU A 160 -20.05 17.85 6.22
C GLU A 160 -19.43 17.27 4.95
N TYR A 161 -18.27 16.60 5.05
CA TYR A 161 -17.66 15.90 3.94
C TYR A 161 -18.61 14.86 3.34
N GLN A 162 -19.27 14.04 4.16
CA GLN A 162 -20.21 13.00 3.71
C GLN A 162 -21.41 13.56 2.91
N THR A 163 -21.76 14.83 3.11
CA THR A 163 -22.82 15.52 2.35
C THR A 163 -22.28 16.36 1.18
N SER A 164 -20.96 16.42 1.00
CA SER A 164 -20.32 17.25 -0.01
C SER A 164 -20.15 16.53 -1.35
N LEU A 165 -19.96 17.33 -2.42
CA LEU A 165 -19.63 16.84 -3.75
C LEU A 165 -18.30 16.04 -3.79
N PHE A 166 -17.39 16.27 -2.84
CA PHE A 166 -16.14 15.50 -2.74
C PHE A 166 -16.41 14.05 -2.33
N PHE A 167 -17.40 13.82 -1.47
CA PHE A 167 -17.81 12.46 -1.10
C PHE A 167 -18.61 11.79 -2.22
N ASP A 168 -19.46 12.53 -2.95
CA ASP A 168 -20.10 12.00 -4.15
C ASP A 168 -19.06 11.53 -5.18
N LYS A 169 -18.00 12.32 -5.38
CA LYS A 169 -16.87 11.94 -6.23
C LYS A 169 -16.11 10.72 -5.71
N PHE A 170 -15.96 10.58 -4.39
CA PHE A 170 -15.39 9.37 -3.77
C PHE A 170 -16.26 8.14 -4.08
N LEU A 171 -17.59 8.27 -3.98
CA LEU A 171 -18.53 7.18 -4.30
C LEU A 171 -18.46 6.77 -5.77
N GLN A 172 -18.27 7.73 -6.69
CA GLN A 172 -18.03 7.42 -8.11
C GLN A 172 -16.76 6.58 -8.30
N TRP A 173 -15.67 6.92 -7.60
CA TRP A 173 -14.44 6.11 -7.61
C TRP A 173 -14.66 4.73 -7.00
N LYS A 174 -15.48 4.62 -5.95
CA LYS A 174 -15.84 3.33 -5.35
C LYS A 174 -16.70 2.45 -6.24
N GLU A 175 -17.63 3.03 -6.97
CA GLU A 175 -18.38 2.29 -7.97
C GLU A 175 -17.48 1.84 -9.13
N TYR A 176 -16.56 2.70 -9.55
CA TYR A 176 -15.56 2.35 -10.56
C TYR A 176 -14.64 1.19 -10.11
N GLU A 177 -14.20 1.19 -8.85
CA GLU A 177 -13.37 0.13 -8.26
C GLU A 177 -14.07 -1.24 -8.24
N ARG A 178 -15.40 -1.26 -8.12
CA ARG A 178 -16.21 -2.50 -8.05
C ARG A 178 -16.43 -3.18 -9.39
N GLN A 179 -16.00 -2.57 -10.50
CA GLN A 179 -16.18 -3.15 -11.82
C GLN A 179 -15.51 -4.53 -11.93
N PRO A 180 -16.14 -5.48 -12.64
CA PRO A 180 -15.59 -6.83 -12.77
C PRO A 180 -14.27 -6.79 -13.54
N ILE A 181 -13.21 -7.29 -12.90
CA ILE A 181 -11.88 -7.43 -13.47
C ILE A 181 -11.74 -8.80 -14.13
N THR A 182 -11.22 -8.81 -15.36
CA THR A 182 -10.96 -10.03 -16.15
C THR A 182 -9.59 -9.94 -16.81
N GLU A 183 -9.12 -11.04 -17.42
CA GLU A 183 -7.84 -11.06 -18.17
C GLU A 183 -7.76 -9.98 -19.27
N LYS A 184 -8.91 -9.50 -19.77
CA LYS A 184 -8.97 -8.44 -20.78
C LYS A 184 -8.44 -7.09 -20.30
N TYR A 185 -8.29 -6.88 -18.99
CA TYR A 185 -7.75 -5.65 -18.39
C TYR A 185 -6.22 -5.57 -18.40
N PHE A 186 -5.54 -6.65 -18.82
CA PHE A 186 -4.09 -6.75 -18.78
C PHE A 186 -3.52 -7.01 -20.18
N TYR A 187 -2.36 -6.42 -20.47
CA TYR A 187 -1.47 -6.91 -21.53
C TYR A 187 -0.39 -7.76 -20.88
N GLU A 188 -0.27 -9.01 -21.32
CA GLU A 188 0.77 -9.91 -20.82
C GLU A 188 2.04 -9.77 -21.66
N PHE A 189 3.20 -9.70 -20.99
CA PHE A 189 4.50 -9.58 -21.66
C PHE A 189 5.27 -10.90 -21.62
N ARG A 190 6.07 -11.12 -20.57
CA ARG A 190 6.92 -12.32 -20.42
C ARG A 190 6.63 -13.06 -19.12
N THR A 191 7.18 -14.26 -19.04
CA THR A 191 7.18 -15.10 -17.84
C THR A 191 8.33 -14.69 -16.91
N LEU A 192 8.05 -14.49 -15.62
CA LEU A 192 9.05 -14.37 -14.54
C LEU A 192 8.96 -15.63 -13.67
N GLY A 193 9.97 -16.50 -13.78
CA GLY A 193 10.02 -17.75 -13.02
C GLY A 193 8.80 -18.65 -13.28
N LYS A 194 7.99 -18.90 -12.26
CA LYS A 194 6.77 -19.76 -12.32
C LYS A 194 5.49 -18.99 -12.69
N GLY A 195 5.54 -17.68 -12.97
CA GLY A 195 4.38 -16.82 -13.28
C GLY A 195 4.63 -15.86 -14.44
N GLY A 196 3.63 -15.06 -14.83
CA GLY A 196 3.74 -14.04 -15.87
C GLY A 196 3.84 -12.63 -15.28
N PHE A 197 4.09 -11.62 -16.10
CA PHE A 197 3.80 -10.23 -15.72
C PHE A 197 3.28 -9.42 -16.91
N GLY A 198 2.64 -8.30 -16.59
CA GLY A 198 1.86 -7.52 -17.55
C GLY A 198 1.68 -6.07 -17.12
N GLU A 199 1.14 -5.27 -18.02
CA GLU A 199 0.63 -3.93 -17.71
C GLU A 199 -0.89 -3.92 -17.61
N VAL A 200 -1.42 -3.06 -16.75
CA VAL A 200 -2.85 -2.72 -16.77
C VAL A 200 -3.11 -1.79 -17.95
N LYS A 201 -4.03 -2.17 -18.85
CA LYS A 201 -4.28 -1.46 -20.12
C LYS A 201 -4.57 0.03 -19.93
N ASN A 202 -5.38 0.35 -18.91
CA ASN A 202 -5.90 1.69 -18.69
C ASN A 202 -4.91 2.62 -17.99
N THR A 203 -4.01 2.07 -17.16
CA THR A 203 -3.09 2.86 -16.32
C THR A 203 -1.63 2.73 -16.72
N GLY A 204 -1.28 1.80 -17.61
CA GLY A 204 0.11 1.49 -17.97
C GLY A 204 0.94 0.95 -16.80
N GLN A 205 0.32 0.72 -15.64
CA GLN A 205 1.03 0.30 -14.45
C GLN A 205 1.44 -1.16 -14.59
N MET A 206 2.72 -1.42 -14.38
CA MET A 206 3.32 -2.74 -14.44
C MET A 206 3.06 -3.54 -13.16
N TYR A 207 2.68 -4.81 -13.31
CA TYR A 207 2.43 -5.74 -12.22
C TYR A 207 2.92 -7.15 -12.56
N ALA A 208 3.29 -7.91 -11.54
CA ALA A 208 3.48 -9.35 -11.65
C ALA A 208 2.13 -10.08 -11.55
N CYS A 209 1.95 -11.16 -12.31
CA CYS A 209 0.74 -11.98 -12.31
C CYS A 209 1.10 -13.43 -11.96
N LYS A 210 0.86 -13.82 -10.69
CA LYS A 210 1.03 -15.20 -10.22
C LYS A 210 -0.17 -16.02 -10.70
N LYS A 211 0.08 -16.94 -11.65
CA LYS A 211 -0.94 -17.83 -12.22
C LYS A 211 -0.90 -19.21 -11.53
N LEU A 212 -2.02 -19.62 -10.95
CA LEU A 212 -2.20 -20.89 -10.27
C LEU A 212 -3.11 -21.81 -11.10
N ASP A 213 -2.57 -22.88 -11.68
CA ASP A 213 -3.34 -23.83 -12.48
C ASP A 213 -4.41 -24.54 -11.65
N LYS A 214 -5.67 -24.45 -12.08
CA LYS A 214 -6.85 -24.99 -11.37
C LYS A 214 -6.80 -26.51 -11.23
N LYS A 215 -6.33 -27.24 -12.26
CA LYS A 215 -6.23 -28.71 -12.23
C LYS A 215 -5.17 -29.15 -11.22
N ARG A 216 -4.02 -28.47 -11.19
CA ARG A 216 -2.90 -28.73 -10.27
C ARG A 216 -3.26 -28.42 -8.83
N LEU A 217 -3.99 -27.32 -8.59
CA LEU A 217 -4.52 -26.99 -7.27
C LEU A 217 -5.43 -28.11 -6.76
N LYS A 218 -6.39 -28.54 -7.58
CA LYS A 218 -7.31 -29.64 -7.24
C LYS A 218 -6.58 -30.96 -6.98
N LYS A 219 -5.60 -31.31 -7.83
CA LYS A 219 -4.79 -32.54 -7.66
C LYS A 219 -3.97 -32.54 -6.37
N LYS A 220 -3.53 -31.38 -5.89
CA LYS A 220 -2.69 -31.24 -4.69
C LYS A 220 -3.47 -30.84 -3.42
N HIS A 221 -4.80 -30.70 -3.50
CA HIS A 221 -5.63 -30.16 -2.42
C HIS A 221 -5.15 -28.77 -1.93
N GLY A 222 -4.66 -27.94 -2.87
CA GLY A 222 -4.04 -26.64 -2.59
C GLY A 222 -5.01 -25.45 -2.53
N GLU A 223 -6.32 -25.68 -2.70
CA GLU A 223 -7.33 -24.62 -2.80
C GLU A 223 -7.37 -23.74 -1.56
N LYS A 224 -7.29 -24.35 -0.38
CA LYS A 224 -7.27 -23.64 0.91
C LYS A 224 -6.04 -22.73 1.04
N MET A 225 -4.89 -23.21 0.59
CA MET A 225 -3.63 -22.44 0.64
C MET A 225 -3.68 -21.24 -0.32
N ALA A 226 -4.17 -21.44 -1.53
CA ALA A 226 -4.33 -20.35 -2.51
C ALA A 226 -5.31 -19.28 -2.00
N LEU A 227 -6.44 -19.68 -1.40
CA LEU A 227 -7.40 -18.74 -0.82
C LEU A 227 -6.82 -18.00 0.38
N LEU A 228 -6.05 -18.69 1.24
CA LEU A 228 -5.39 -18.08 2.38
C LEU A 228 -4.37 -17.03 1.94
N GLU A 229 -3.52 -17.36 0.95
CA GLU A 229 -2.57 -16.41 0.38
C GLU A 229 -3.27 -15.15 -0.13
N LYS A 230 -4.35 -15.30 -0.91
CA LYS A 230 -5.16 -14.16 -1.39
C LYS A 230 -5.69 -13.31 -0.26
N LYS A 231 -6.26 -13.92 0.78
CA LYS A 231 -6.86 -13.21 1.92
C LYS A 231 -5.83 -12.44 2.74
N ILE A 232 -4.66 -13.03 2.95
CA ILE A 232 -3.56 -12.36 3.66
C ILE A 232 -3.07 -11.16 2.84
N LEU A 233 -2.77 -11.37 1.55
CA LEU A 233 -2.28 -10.29 0.68
C LEU A 233 -3.29 -9.15 0.48
N GLU A 234 -4.59 -9.42 0.60
CA GLU A 234 -5.65 -8.41 0.55
C GLU A 234 -5.71 -7.53 1.81
N LYS A 235 -5.38 -8.09 2.98
CA LYS A 235 -5.38 -7.36 4.26
C LYS A 235 -4.07 -6.57 4.48
N VAL A 236 -2.94 -7.15 4.07
CA VAL A 236 -1.61 -6.62 4.38
C VAL A 236 -1.29 -5.40 3.53
N ASN A 237 -0.92 -4.29 4.20
CA ASN A 237 -0.51 -3.06 3.55
C ASN A 237 0.81 -2.56 4.14
N SER A 238 1.93 -3.05 3.60
CA SER A 238 3.27 -2.71 4.05
C SER A 238 4.19 -2.42 2.86
N PRO A 239 5.09 -1.43 2.95
CA PRO A 239 6.11 -1.18 1.94
C PRO A 239 7.11 -2.34 1.80
N PHE A 240 7.20 -3.24 2.79
CA PHE A 240 8.16 -4.36 2.82
C PHE A 240 7.52 -5.71 2.52
N ILE A 241 6.28 -5.72 2.00
CA ILE A 241 5.56 -6.92 1.57
C ILE A 241 4.97 -6.62 0.19
N VAL A 242 4.96 -7.63 -0.70
CA VAL A 242 4.29 -7.48 -1.99
C VAL A 242 2.79 -7.23 -1.80
N SER A 243 2.25 -6.23 -2.47
CA SER A 243 0.84 -5.87 -2.37
C SER A 243 0.03 -6.54 -3.47
N LEU A 244 -1.15 -7.05 -3.16
CA LEU A 244 -2.11 -7.53 -4.14
C LEU A 244 -2.94 -6.34 -4.67
N ALA A 245 -2.96 -6.17 -5.99
CA ALA A 245 -3.78 -5.16 -6.64
C ALA A 245 -5.09 -5.75 -7.19
N TYR A 246 -5.02 -6.96 -7.78
CA TYR A 246 -6.19 -7.62 -8.37
C TYR A 246 -6.14 -9.12 -8.14
N ALA A 247 -7.31 -9.74 -7.96
CA ALA A 247 -7.48 -11.18 -8.02
C ALA A 247 -8.62 -11.51 -9.00
N PHE A 248 -8.36 -12.39 -9.96
CA PHE A 248 -9.36 -12.81 -10.94
C PHE A 248 -9.11 -14.26 -11.36
N GLU A 249 -10.03 -14.84 -12.12
CA GLU A 249 -9.87 -16.17 -12.69
C GLU A 249 -9.96 -16.17 -14.21
N THR A 250 -9.35 -17.18 -14.81
CA THR A 250 -9.51 -17.52 -16.23
C THR A 250 -10.11 -18.92 -16.33
N LYS A 251 -10.31 -19.41 -17.56
CA LYS A 251 -10.79 -20.79 -17.78
C LYS A 251 -9.92 -21.84 -17.08
N THR A 252 -8.61 -21.60 -16.95
CA THR A 252 -7.63 -22.60 -16.49
C THR A 252 -6.86 -22.19 -15.22
N HIS A 253 -6.83 -20.91 -14.86
CA HIS A 253 -5.98 -20.40 -13.77
C HIS A 253 -6.76 -19.51 -12.79
N LEU A 254 -6.27 -19.46 -11.55
CA LEU A 254 -6.50 -18.34 -10.63
C LEU A 254 -5.31 -17.38 -10.76
N CYS A 255 -5.56 -16.07 -10.83
CA CYS A 255 -4.55 -15.05 -11.09
C CYS A 255 -4.49 -14.05 -9.93
N LEU A 256 -3.29 -13.84 -9.38
CA LEU A 256 -3.01 -12.80 -8.39
C LEU A 256 -2.09 -11.75 -9.03
N THR A 257 -2.61 -10.56 -9.26
CA THR A 257 -1.85 -9.43 -9.79
C THR A 257 -1.27 -8.63 -8.63
N MET A 258 0.04 -8.58 -8.53
CA MET A 258 0.79 -8.06 -7.37
C MET A 258 1.94 -7.13 -7.80
N THR A 259 2.50 -6.40 -6.84
CA THR A 259 3.67 -5.53 -7.03
C THR A 259 4.75 -6.24 -7.86
N LEU A 260 5.20 -5.59 -8.93
CA LEU A 260 6.28 -6.11 -9.77
C LEU A 260 7.64 -5.82 -9.13
N MET A 261 8.41 -6.87 -8.86
CA MET A 261 9.73 -6.80 -8.24
C MET A 261 10.81 -7.13 -9.29
N ASN A 262 11.30 -6.10 -9.98
CA ASN A 262 12.19 -6.26 -11.15
C ASN A 262 13.65 -6.58 -10.82
N GLY A 263 14.06 -6.43 -9.57
CA GLY A 263 15.42 -6.71 -9.10
C GLY A 263 15.72 -8.19 -8.90
N GLY A 264 14.73 -9.08 -9.04
CA GLY A 264 14.91 -10.52 -8.79
C GLY A 264 14.90 -10.87 -7.32
N ASP A 265 15.14 -12.15 -7.00
CA ASP A 265 15.18 -12.67 -5.63
C ASP A 265 16.57 -12.58 -4.98
N LEU A 266 16.61 -12.52 -3.66
CA LEU A 266 17.85 -12.36 -2.90
C LEU A 266 18.79 -13.57 -3.06
N LYS A 267 18.26 -14.77 -3.36
CA LYS A 267 19.10 -15.93 -3.67
C LYS A 267 19.98 -15.65 -4.89
N TYR A 268 19.41 -15.14 -5.98
CA TYR A 268 20.19 -14.76 -7.16
C TYR A 268 21.30 -13.76 -6.80
N HIS A 269 21.00 -12.76 -5.97
CA HIS A 269 21.99 -11.76 -5.54
C HIS A 269 23.11 -12.33 -4.67
N ILE A 270 22.84 -13.38 -3.88
CA ILE A 270 23.84 -14.03 -3.02
C ILE A 270 24.76 -14.97 -3.82
N TYR A 271 24.22 -15.70 -4.80
CA TYR A 271 24.94 -16.81 -5.43
C TYR A 271 25.40 -16.54 -6.87
N ASN A 272 24.80 -15.56 -7.56
CA ASN A 272 24.99 -15.36 -9.00
C ASN A 272 25.50 -13.96 -9.39
N ILE A 273 25.68 -13.05 -8.41
CA ILE A 273 26.22 -11.71 -8.66
C ILE A 273 27.59 -11.59 -7.98
N GLY A 274 28.65 -11.46 -8.79
CA GLY A 274 30.01 -11.25 -8.30
C GLY A 274 30.52 -12.42 -7.46
N GLU A 275 31.22 -12.11 -6.38
CA GLU A 275 31.64 -13.10 -5.38
C GLU A 275 30.46 -13.56 -4.53
N LYS A 276 30.46 -14.84 -4.15
CA LYS A 276 29.40 -15.44 -3.35
C LYS A 276 29.24 -14.70 -2.02
N GLY A 277 28.04 -14.17 -1.77
CA GLY A 277 27.70 -13.40 -0.58
C GLY A 277 27.20 -12.00 -0.91
N ILE A 278 27.01 -11.21 0.14
CA ILE A 278 26.65 -9.79 0.04
C ILE A 278 27.42 -9.02 1.11
N GLU A 279 27.80 -7.78 0.81
CA GLU A 279 28.54 -6.91 1.72
C GLU A 279 27.74 -6.62 3.00
N MET A 280 28.43 -6.44 4.14
CA MET A 280 27.81 -6.23 5.45
C MET A 280 26.81 -5.06 5.47
N ASN A 281 27.14 -3.92 4.84
CA ASN A 281 26.22 -2.78 4.78
C ASN A 281 24.89 -3.14 4.10
N ARG A 282 24.95 -3.95 3.04
CA ARG A 282 23.79 -4.45 2.31
C ARG A 282 23.01 -5.48 3.13
N ILE A 283 23.69 -6.33 3.90
CA ILE A 283 23.06 -7.25 4.85
C ILE A 283 22.24 -6.48 5.88
N ILE A 284 22.84 -5.46 6.51
CA ILE A 284 22.17 -4.63 7.53
C ILE A 284 20.92 -3.97 6.91
N TYR A 285 21.06 -3.37 5.72
CA TYR A 285 19.97 -2.71 5.03
C TYR A 285 18.79 -3.66 4.72
N TYR A 286 19.06 -4.86 4.18
CA TYR A 286 18.00 -5.84 3.90
C TYR A 286 17.41 -6.44 5.16
N THR A 287 18.22 -6.70 6.18
CA THR A 287 17.73 -7.24 7.46
C THR A 287 16.78 -6.26 8.13
N ALA A 288 17.06 -4.95 8.10
CA ALA A 288 16.14 -3.94 8.61
C ALA A 288 14.80 -3.95 7.88
N GLN A 289 14.80 -3.97 6.54
CA GLN A 289 13.57 -3.99 5.72
C GLN A 289 12.75 -5.28 5.92
N ILE A 290 13.42 -6.44 5.90
CA ILE A 290 12.80 -7.75 6.18
C ILE A 290 12.18 -7.75 7.58
N THR A 291 12.90 -7.25 8.58
CA THR A 291 12.42 -7.19 9.97
C THR A 291 11.17 -6.33 10.07
N THR A 292 11.15 -5.16 9.43
CA THR A 292 9.96 -4.30 9.41
C THR A 292 8.76 -4.97 8.71
N GLY A 293 9.00 -5.72 7.63
CA GLY A 293 7.97 -6.55 7.00
C GLY A 293 7.40 -7.62 7.94
N ILE A 294 8.27 -8.33 8.67
CA ILE A 294 7.86 -9.33 9.66
C ILE A 294 7.12 -8.71 10.83
N MET A 295 7.59 -7.57 11.36
CA MET A 295 6.90 -6.83 12.43
C MET A 295 5.50 -6.42 12.01
N HIS A 296 5.31 -5.98 10.75
CA HIS A 296 3.99 -5.64 10.23
C HIS A 296 3.06 -6.86 10.20
N LEU A 297 3.54 -8.03 9.73
CA LEU A 297 2.74 -9.26 9.77
C LEU A 297 2.37 -9.65 11.21
N HIS A 298 3.34 -9.58 12.12
CA HIS A 298 3.12 -9.91 13.54
C HIS A 298 2.14 -8.96 14.22
N ALA A 299 2.15 -7.66 13.89
CA ALA A 299 1.18 -6.70 14.39
C ALA A 299 -0.27 -6.99 13.94
N MET A 300 -0.42 -7.83 12.91
CA MET A 300 -1.70 -8.34 12.41
C MET A 300 -1.98 -9.78 12.85
N ASP A 301 -1.22 -10.31 13.82
CA ASP A 301 -1.28 -11.71 14.27
C ASP A 301 -0.99 -12.74 13.14
N ILE A 302 -0.21 -12.36 12.13
CA ILE A 302 0.13 -13.24 10.99
C ILE A 302 1.58 -13.72 11.12
N VAL A 303 1.78 -15.03 11.13
CA VAL A 303 3.12 -15.64 11.12
C VAL A 303 3.46 -16.08 9.70
N TYR A 304 4.57 -15.59 9.14
CA TYR A 304 4.95 -15.82 7.74
C TYR A 304 5.38 -17.26 7.42
N ARG A 305 6.22 -17.87 8.28
CA ARG A 305 6.68 -19.28 8.22
C ARG A 305 7.49 -19.73 6.99
N ASP A 306 7.77 -18.89 6.01
CA ASP A 306 8.57 -19.25 4.82
C ASP A 306 9.69 -18.24 4.52
N MET A 307 10.40 -17.78 5.57
CA MET A 307 11.57 -16.91 5.41
C MET A 307 12.73 -17.67 4.76
N LYS A 308 13.07 -17.26 3.53
CA LYS A 308 14.24 -17.75 2.78
C LYS A 308 14.63 -16.74 1.69
N PRO A 309 15.88 -16.77 1.19
CA PRO A 309 16.34 -15.81 0.18
C PRO A 309 15.50 -15.80 -1.11
N GLU A 310 14.92 -16.93 -1.52
CA GLU A 310 14.03 -17.02 -2.69
C GLU A 310 12.77 -16.15 -2.59
N ASN A 311 12.30 -15.88 -1.37
CA ASN A 311 11.05 -15.16 -1.15
C ASN A 311 11.27 -13.67 -0.82
N VAL A 312 12.52 -13.21 -0.75
CA VAL A 312 12.87 -11.81 -0.59
C VAL A 312 13.15 -11.25 -1.97
N LEU A 313 12.26 -10.40 -2.48
CA LEU A 313 12.35 -9.84 -3.83
C LEU A 313 12.81 -8.39 -3.80
N LEU A 314 13.55 -7.96 -4.81
CA LEU A 314 14.08 -6.61 -4.94
C LEU A 314 13.32 -5.83 -6.01
N ASP A 315 13.05 -4.55 -5.76
CA ASP A 315 12.52 -3.64 -6.79
C ASP A 315 13.65 -2.94 -7.56
N SER A 316 13.29 -2.05 -8.48
CA SER A 316 14.27 -1.31 -9.29
C SER A 316 15.08 -0.27 -8.51
N GLN A 317 14.65 0.08 -7.29
CA GLN A 317 15.36 0.99 -6.38
C GLN A 317 16.22 0.20 -5.37
N GLY A 318 16.25 -1.13 -5.48
CA GLY A 318 17.00 -2.00 -4.58
C GLY A 318 16.37 -2.17 -3.20
N GLN A 319 15.09 -1.79 -3.02
CA GLN A 319 14.36 -2.10 -1.79
C GLN A 319 13.81 -3.52 -1.85
N CYS A 320 13.80 -4.21 -0.72
CA CYS A 320 13.34 -5.58 -0.64
C CYS A 320 11.94 -5.70 -0.01
N ARG A 321 11.17 -6.66 -0.55
CA ARG A 321 9.84 -7.02 -0.06
C ARG A 321 9.72 -8.53 0.08
N LEU A 322 9.01 -8.95 1.13
CA LEU A 322 8.61 -10.33 1.32
C LEU A 322 7.50 -10.72 0.33
N SER A 323 7.59 -11.94 -0.20
CA SER A 323 6.66 -12.51 -1.17
C SER A 323 6.24 -13.93 -0.78
N ASP A 324 5.33 -14.54 -1.55
CA ASP A 324 4.84 -15.92 -1.35
C ASP A 324 4.30 -16.22 0.07
N LEU A 325 3.14 -15.65 0.40
CA LEU A 325 2.47 -15.83 1.70
C LEU A 325 1.68 -17.15 1.78
N GLY A 326 1.94 -18.12 0.89
CA GLY A 326 1.18 -19.37 0.81
C GLY A 326 1.30 -20.30 2.04
N LEU A 327 2.34 -20.10 2.86
CA LEU A 327 2.54 -20.80 4.13
C LEU A 327 2.22 -19.93 5.35
N ALA A 328 1.86 -18.66 5.17
CA ALA A 328 1.53 -17.79 6.28
C ALA A 328 0.22 -18.21 6.97
N VAL A 329 0.09 -17.90 8.26
CA VAL A 329 -1.11 -18.22 9.05
C VAL A 329 -1.45 -17.07 9.98
N GLU A 330 -2.74 -16.75 10.04
CA GLU A 330 -3.33 -15.83 11.03
C GLU A 330 -3.59 -16.59 12.34
N LEU A 331 -3.03 -16.10 13.43
CA LEU A 331 -3.17 -16.66 14.77
C LEU A 331 -4.50 -16.21 15.39
N PRO A 332 -5.33 -17.12 15.91
CA PRO A 332 -6.45 -16.72 16.76
C PRO A 332 -5.93 -16.03 18.03
N PRO A 333 -6.63 -15.00 18.54
CA PRO A 333 -6.23 -14.28 19.74
C PRO A 333 -5.98 -15.22 20.92
N GLY A 334 -4.80 -15.12 21.52
CA GLY A 334 -4.39 -15.90 22.69
C GLY A 334 -4.22 -17.42 22.45
N LYS A 335 -4.16 -17.89 21.19
CA LYS A 335 -4.02 -19.32 20.88
C LYS A 335 -2.71 -19.63 20.17
N THR A 336 -2.14 -20.78 20.51
CA THR A 336 -1.04 -21.39 19.78
C THR A 336 -1.57 -22.28 18.66
N ILE A 337 -0.90 -22.29 17.51
CA ILE A 337 -1.22 -23.20 16.40
C ILE A 337 -0.11 -24.23 16.25
N THR A 338 -0.50 -25.49 16.13
CA THR A 338 0.38 -26.55 15.61
C THR A 338 -0.17 -27.02 14.26
N GLN A 339 0.62 -26.85 13.19
CA GLN A 339 0.22 -27.29 11.86
C GLN A 339 1.41 -27.96 11.17
N LYS A 340 1.21 -29.19 10.69
CA LYS A 340 2.22 -29.90 9.90
C LYS A 340 2.29 -29.29 8.50
N VAL A 341 3.40 -28.61 8.19
CA VAL A 341 3.67 -28.11 6.84
C VAL A 341 4.31 -29.23 6.02
N ARG A 342 3.63 -29.71 4.97
CA ARG A 342 4.31 -30.53 3.95
C ARG A 342 5.04 -29.58 3.01
N LEU A 343 6.33 -29.40 3.22
CA LEU A 343 7.18 -28.79 2.19
C LEU A 343 7.10 -29.67 0.93
N PRO A 344 6.93 -29.10 -0.28
CA PRO A 344 7.13 -29.88 -1.50
C PRO A 344 8.54 -30.47 -1.43
N ALA A 345 8.65 -31.78 -1.61
CA ALA A 345 9.91 -32.50 -1.50
C ALA A 345 11.02 -31.74 -2.23
N LEU A 346 12.09 -31.40 -1.51
CA LEU A 346 13.34 -30.98 -2.14
C LEU A 346 13.78 -32.14 -3.04
N PRO A 347 14.12 -31.90 -4.32
CA PRO A 347 14.72 -32.95 -5.13
C PRO A 347 16.03 -33.41 -4.45
N PRO A 348 16.37 -34.71 -4.59
CA PRO A 348 17.52 -35.32 -3.92
C PRO A 348 18.86 -34.68 -4.30
#